data_AF-A0A0M9ZJV4-F1
#
_entry.id   AF-A0A0M9ZJV4-F1
#
_cell.length_a   1.000
_cell.length_b   1.000
_cell.length_c   1.000
_cell.angle_alpha   90.00
_cell.angle_beta   90.00
_cell.angle_gamma   90.00
#
_symmetry.space_group_name_H-M   'P 1'
#
loop_
_entity.id
_entity.type
_entity.pdbx_description
1 polymer ?
#
loop_
_entity_poly.entity_id
_entity_poly.type
_entity_poly.pdbx_seq_one_letter_code
_entity_poly.pdbx_strand_id
1 'polypeptide(L)' 'MTSPPGGSDQGGSTTEPRLPLTCARCGAPADGPQPATWTCSVENGIRQYFCDVCSRENLRAIEGRLDSAWW' A
#
# COMPACT_ATOMS: atom_id res chain seq x y z
N MET A 1 -8.37 41.39 -20.57
CA MET A 1 -7.77 41.09 -19.26
C MET A 1 -8.87 40.53 -18.38
N THR A 2 -8.99 39.22 -18.28
CA THR A 2 -9.91 38.56 -17.35
C THR A 2 -9.10 37.49 -16.64
N SER A 3 -8.73 37.75 -15.40
CA SER A 3 -8.01 36.81 -14.54
C SER A 3 -8.97 35.69 -14.08
N PRO A 4 -8.54 34.43 -14.01
CA PRO A 4 -9.28 33.39 -13.30
C PRO A 4 -9.00 33.48 -11.78
N PRO A 5 -9.98 33.21 -10.89
CA PRO A 5 -9.69 33.04 -9.48
C PRO A 5 -9.00 31.68 -9.27
N GLY A 6 -7.76 31.74 -8.79
CA GLY A 6 -7.07 30.62 -8.18
C GLY A 6 -7.57 30.38 -6.75
N GLY A 7 -7.41 29.15 -6.29
CA GLY A 7 -7.71 28.75 -4.91
C GLY A 7 -7.74 27.25 -4.75
N SER A 8 -6.69 26.56 -5.21
CA SER A 8 -6.46 25.16 -4.84
C SER A 8 -5.86 25.12 -3.45
N ASP A 9 -6.70 25.19 -2.42
CA ASP A 9 -6.29 24.91 -1.04
C ASP A 9 -7.11 23.74 -0.50
N GLN A 10 -6.88 22.55 -1.08
CA GLN A 10 -7.29 21.32 -0.41
C GLN A 10 -6.31 21.09 0.73
N GLY A 11 -6.78 21.51 1.91
CA GLY A 11 -6.06 21.60 3.17
C GLY A 11 -5.16 20.40 3.44
N GLY A 12 -3.96 20.75 3.92
CA GLY A 12 -2.95 19.81 4.35
C GLY A 12 -3.56 18.70 5.21
N SER A 13 -3.39 17.47 4.72
CA SER A 13 -3.71 16.26 5.45
C SER A 13 -2.97 16.30 6.78
N THR A 14 -3.70 16.63 7.83
CA THR A 14 -3.19 16.67 9.20
C THR A 14 -2.55 15.31 9.45
N THR A 15 -1.23 15.31 9.66
CA THR A 15 -0.50 14.12 10.08
C THR A 15 -0.92 13.83 11.51
N GLU A 16 -2.13 13.32 11.69
CA GLU A 16 -2.45 12.56 12.88
C GLU A 16 -1.41 11.43 12.96
N PRO A 17 -0.88 11.13 14.16
CA PRO A 17 -0.01 9.99 14.33
C PRO A 17 -0.83 8.73 14.06
N ARG A 18 -0.90 8.37 12.77
CA ARG A 18 -1.50 7.14 12.29
C ARG A 18 -0.68 6.04 12.94
N LEU A 19 -1.34 5.25 13.79
CA LEU A 19 -0.71 4.11 14.45
C LEU A 19 0.13 3.33 13.43
N PRO A 20 1.32 2.85 13.83
CA PRO A 20 2.23 2.19 12.92
C PRO A 20 1.52 1.02 12.24
N LEU A 21 1.38 1.14 10.92
CA LEU A 21 0.79 0.10 10.08
C LEU A 21 1.53 -1.21 10.32
N THR A 22 0.81 -2.32 10.47
CA THR A 22 1.42 -3.62 10.77
C THR A 22 1.16 -4.60 9.63
N CYS A 23 2.15 -5.42 9.28
CA CYS A 23 2.00 -6.43 8.23
C CYS A 23 1.04 -7.54 8.70
N ALA A 24 -0.01 -7.81 7.92
CA ALA A 24 -1.00 -8.85 8.20
C ALA A 24 -0.42 -10.28 8.16
N ARG A 25 0.75 -10.48 7.54
CA ARG A 25 1.41 -11.79 7.44
C ARG A 25 2.44 -12.03 8.54
N CYS A 26 3.40 -11.12 8.72
CA CYS A 26 4.52 -11.32 9.64
C CYS A 26 4.46 -10.45 10.91
N GLY A 27 3.52 -9.51 11.00
CA GLY A 27 3.40 -8.61 12.15
C GLY A 27 4.45 -7.50 12.20
N ALA A 28 5.30 -7.35 11.18
CA ALA A 28 6.31 -6.27 11.17
C ALA A 28 5.63 -4.89 11.19
N PRO A 29 6.07 -3.94 12.03
CA PRO A 29 5.61 -2.57 12.00
C PRO A 29 6.22 -1.81 10.81
N ALA A 30 5.49 -0.83 10.28
CA ALA A 30 6.00 0.11 9.30
C ALA A 30 6.86 1.19 9.95
N ASP A 31 8.02 1.48 9.36
CA ASP A 31 8.94 2.54 9.79
C ASP A 31 8.47 3.95 9.35
N GLY A 32 7.22 4.29 9.63
CA GLY A 32 6.66 5.60 9.36
C GLY A 32 5.27 5.59 8.71
N PRO A 33 4.76 6.79 8.36
CA PRO A 33 3.44 6.93 7.78
C PRO A 33 3.40 6.31 6.38
N GLN A 34 2.84 5.09 6.32
CA GLN A 34 2.46 4.36 5.10
C GLN A 34 3.61 4.19 4.08
N PRO A 35 4.44 3.14 4.22
CA PRO A 35 5.57 2.94 3.33
C PRO A 35 5.07 2.69 1.91
N ALA A 36 5.55 3.47 0.94
CA ALA A 36 5.13 3.39 -0.47
C ALA A 36 5.39 2.01 -1.11
N THR A 37 6.24 1.20 -0.48
CA THR A 37 6.63 -0.14 -0.94
C THR A 37 5.71 -1.26 -0.44
N TRP A 38 4.79 -0.97 0.47
CA TRP A 38 3.88 -1.96 1.02
C TRP A 38 2.70 -2.21 0.08
N THR A 39 2.28 -3.47 0.00
CA THR A 39 1.11 -3.84 -0.81
C THR A 39 -0.15 -3.75 0.04
N CYS A 40 -1.17 -3.09 -0.48
CA CYS A 40 -2.52 -3.09 0.08
C CYS A 40 -3.39 -4.06 -0.70
N SER A 41 -3.94 -5.06 -0.03
CA SER A 41 -4.95 -5.96 -0.58
C SER A 41 -6.28 -5.75 0.13
N VAL A 42 -7.39 -6.01 -0.55
CA VAL A 42 -8.73 -6.02 0.06
C VAL A 42 -9.24 -7.45 0.01
N GLU A 43 -9.37 -8.08 1.16
CA GLU A 43 -9.86 -9.44 1.28
C GLU A 43 -11.13 -9.43 2.14
N ASN A 44 -12.23 -9.99 1.63
CA ASN A 44 -13.53 -9.96 2.29
C ASN A 44 -13.97 -8.55 2.73
N GLY A 45 -13.59 -7.52 1.95
CA GLY A 45 -13.86 -6.11 2.27
C GLY A 45 -12.92 -5.49 3.30
N ILE A 46 -12.00 -6.27 3.89
CA ILE A 46 -11.02 -5.81 4.87
C ILE A 46 -9.71 -5.47 4.15
N ARG A 47 -9.18 -4.26 4.39
CA ARG A 47 -7.86 -3.87 3.90
C ARG A 47 -6.78 -4.56 4.74
N GLN A 48 -5.98 -5.37 4.07
CA GLN A 48 -4.79 -6.01 4.61
C GLN A 48 -3.56 -5.38 3.98
N TYR A 49 -2.54 -5.14 4.81
CA TYR A 49 -1.28 -4.55 4.37
C TYR A 49 -0.14 -5.55 4.53
N PHE A 50 0.73 -5.61 3.54
CA PHE A 50 1.87 -6.53 3.50
C PHE A 50 3.16 -5.75 3.28
N CYS A 51 4.20 -6.06 4.07
CA CYS A 51 5.52 -5.48 3.85
C CYS A 51 6.11 -5.92 2.50
N ASP A 52 7.13 -5.21 2.03
CA ASP A 52 7.80 -5.47 0.76
C ASP A 52 8.32 -6.92 0.68
N VAL A 53 8.90 -7.44 1.77
CA VAL A 53 9.40 -8.82 1.86
C VAL A 53 8.26 -9.82 1.65
N CYS A 54 7.20 -9.71 2.45
CA CYS A 54 6.05 -10.62 2.38
C CYS A 54 5.33 -10.53 1.04
N SER A 55 5.27 -9.34 0.44
CA SER A 55 4.66 -9.10 -0.87
C SER A 55 5.45 -9.82 -1.97
N ARG A 56 6.77 -9.66 -2.00
CA ARG A 56 7.65 -10.30 -3.00
C ARG A 56 7.68 -11.82 -2.86
N GLU A 57 7.60 -12.33 -1.65
CA GLU A 57 7.56 -13.77 -1.41
C GLU A 57 6.24 -14.39 -1.86
N ASN A 58 5.11 -13.68 -1.71
CA ASN A 58 3.82 -14.11 -2.24
C ASN A 58 3.81 -14.15 -3.77
N LEU A 59 4.40 -13.15 -4.44
CA LEU A 59 4.54 -13.13 -5.90
C LEU A 59 5.30 -14.36 -6.42
N ARG A 60 6.44 -14.70 -5.79
CA ARG A 60 7.23 -15.89 -6.16
C ARG A 60 6.44 -17.20 -6.03
N ALA A 61 5.57 -17.31 -5.04
CA ALA A 61 4.75 -18.50 -4.82
C ALA A 61 3.64 -18.67 -5.88
N ILE A 62 3.18 -17.59 -6.50
CA ILE A 62 2.20 -17.61 -7.59
C ILE A 62 2.90 -17.87 -8.93
N GLU A 63 4.04 -17.23 -9.18
CA GLU A 63 4.86 -17.43 -10.39
C GLU A 63 5.30 -18.89 -10.55
N GLY A 64 5.67 -19.56 -9.45
CA GLY A 64 6.03 -21.00 -9.49
C GLY A 64 4.87 -21.97 -9.74
N ARG A 65 3.61 -21.49 -9.72
CA ARG A 65 2.41 -22.29 -10.01
C ARG A 65 1.72 -21.90 -11.32
N LEU A 66 2.10 -20.80 -11.96
CA LEU A 66 1.64 -20.52 -13.31
C LEU A 66 2.33 -21.52 -14.23
N ASP A 67 1.55 -22.41 -14.82
CA ASP A 67 2.05 -23.37 -15.79
C ASP A 67 2.78 -22.59 -16.89
N SER A 68 4.02 -22.98 -17.17
CA SER A 68 4.79 -22.43 -18.27
C SER A 68 4.09 -22.58 -19.62
N ALA A 69 3.00 -23.33 -19.76
CA ALA A 69 2.22 -23.44 -20.99
C ALA A 69 1.53 -22.14 -21.47
N TRP A 70 1.70 -21.00 -20.80
CA TRP A 70 1.16 -19.70 -21.24
C TRP A 70 2.21 -18.66 -21.66
N TRP A 71 3.40 -19.10 -22.08
CA TRP A 71 4.25 -18.33 -22.99
C TRP A 71 4.00 -18.71 -24.45
#